data_AF-A0AAV0X2H0-F1
#
_entry.id   AF-A0AAV0X2H0-F1
#
_cell.length_a   1.000
_cell.length_b   1.000
_cell.length_c   1.000
_cell.angle_alpha   90.00
_cell.angle_beta   90.00
_cell.angle_gamma   90.00
#
_symmetry.space_group_name_H-M   'P 1'
#
loop_
_entity.id
_entity.type
_entity.pdbx_description
1 polymer ?
#
loop_
_entity_poly.entity_id
_entity_poly.type
_entity_poly.pdbx_seq_one_letter_code
_entity_poly.pdbx_strand_id
1 'polypeptide(L)'
;MKRPSGEVIFSNTDKMKNEIFIPIMDALILQLNKRKKAYTKLCDKFGFFSDFENIEASELRKKALKLVEYYVNDLEVEFIKEIVQFKKYIIHFPNETKNMQGMLKYLNHH
;
A
#
# COMPACT_ATOMS: atom_id res chain seq x y z
N MET A 1 -12.73 8.21 -61.48
CA MET A 1 -12.03 8.49 -60.20
C MET A 1 -12.97 8.13 -59.06
N LYS A 2 -12.83 6.93 -58.47
CA LYS A 2 -13.68 6.47 -57.35
C LYS A 2 -13.21 7.15 -56.06
N ARG A 3 -14.05 7.97 -55.44
CA ARG A 3 -13.85 8.41 -54.04
C ARG A 3 -13.91 7.16 -53.14
N PRO A 4 -13.05 7.00 -52.13
CA PRO A 4 -13.18 5.88 -51.21
C PRO A 4 -14.51 6.04 -50.47
N SER A 5 -15.41 5.06 -50.63
CA SER A 5 -16.63 4.95 -49.84
C SER A 5 -16.25 4.44 -48.45
N GLY A 6 -16.36 5.30 -47.42
CA GLY A 6 -16.17 4.84 -46.04
C GLY A 6 -15.78 5.88 -45.00
N GLU A 7 -15.77 7.18 -45.30
CA GLU A 7 -15.56 8.19 -44.25
C GLU A 7 -16.79 8.26 -43.34
N VAL A 8 -16.66 7.69 -42.13
CA VAL A 8 -17.63 7.87 -41.05
C VAL A 8 -17.47 9.29 -40.51
N ILE A 9 -18.43 10.16 -40.83
CA ILE A 9 -18.46 11.53 -40.33
C ILE A 9 -19.01 11.50 -38.90
N PHE A 10 -18.13 11.61 -37.92
CA PHE A 10 -18.51 11.74 -36.51
C PHE A 10 -19.06 13.12 -36.22
N SER A 11 -20.16 13.18 -35.45
CA SER A 11 -20.66 14.45 -34.93
C SER A 11 -19.66 15.07 -33.96
N ASN A 12 -19.74 16.37 -33.74
CA ASN A 12 -18.87 17.04 -32.75
C ASN A 12 -19.01 16.43 -31.35
N THR A 13 -20.21 15.95 -31.01
CA THR A 13 -20.47 15.23 -29.76
C THR A 13 -19.74 13.89 -29.71
N ASP A 14 -19.71 13.14 -30.82
CA ASP A 14 -18.99 11.87 -30.90
C ASP A 14 -17.48 12.08 -30.81
N LYS A 15 -16.96 13.13 -31.46
CA LYS A 15 -15.54 13.52 -31.34
C LYS A 15 -15.19 13.90 -29.91
N MET A 16 -16.00 14.74 -29.25
CA MET A 16 -15.78 15.09 -27.83
C MET A 16 -15.77 13.83 -26.95
N LYS A 17 -16.71 12.91 -27.14
CA LYS A 17 -16.78 11.67 -26.35
C LYS A 17 -15.57 10.77 -26.61
N ASN A 18 -15.28 10.48 -27.87
CA ASN A 18 -14.32 9.45 -28.27
C ASN A 18 -12.87 9.94 -28.21
N GLU A 19 -12.61 11.22 -28.52
CA GLU A 19 -11.26 11.77 -28.60
C GLU A 19 -10.83 12.47 -27.31
N ILE A 20 -11.78 12.85 -26.44
CA ILE A 20 -11.48 13.59 -25.21
C ILE A 20 -11.94 12.83 -23.97
N PHE A 21 -13.24 12.59 -23.82
CA PHE A 21 -13.78 12.04 -22.58
C PHE A 21 -13.28 10.61 -22.30
N ILE A 22 -13.41 9.70 -23.28
CA ILE A 22 -12.96 8.31 -23.12
C ILE A 22 -11.46 8.24 -22.83
N PRO A 23 -10.56 8.92 -23.60
CA PRO A 23 -9.13 8.92 -23.30
C PRO A 23 -8.78 9.45 -21.90
N ILE A 24 -9.49 10.48 -21.41
CA ILE A 24 -9.30 10.98 -20.04
C ILE A 24 -9.70 9.92 -19.01
N MET A 25 -10.83 9.26 -19.20
CA MET A 25 -11.30 8.21 -18.29
C MET A 25 -10.35 7.01 -18.28
N ASP A 26 -9.85 6.60 -19.45
CA ASP A 26 -8.87 5.52 -19.57
C ASP A 26 -7.55 5.88 -18.87
N ALA A 27 -7.07 7.11 -19.06
CA ALA A 27 -5.89 7.61 -18.36
C ALA A 27 -6.10 7.62 -16.83
N LEU A 28 -7.27 8.07 -16.36
CA LEU A 28 -7.61 8.08 -14.94
C LEU A 28 -7.61 6.66 -14.36
N ILE A 29 -8.29 5.72 -15.02
CA ILE A 29 -8.34 4.30 -14.62
C ILE A 29 -6.93 3.71 -14.59
N LEU A 30 -6.12 3.97 -15.61
CA LEU A 30 -4.75 3.49 -15.68
C LEU A 30 -3.92 3.98 -14.49
N GLN A 31 -3.99 5.27 -14.16
CA GLN A 31 -3.21 5.85 -13.06
C GLN A 31 -3.70 5.38 -11.69
N LEU A 32 -5.02 5.27 -11.49
CA LEU A 32 -5.59 4.71 -10.27
C LEU A 32 -5.15 3.26 -10.07
N ASN A 33 -5.17 2.44 -11.12
CA ASN A 33 -4.70 1.06 -11.05
C ASN A 33 -3.20 0.96 -10.77
N LYS A 34 -2.37 1.82 -11.38
CA LYS A 34 -0.93 1.91 -11.05
C LYS A 34 -0.71 2.22 -9.57
N ARG A 35 -1.42 3.22 -9.04
CA ARG A 35 -1.32 3.64 -7.64
C ARG A 35 -1.83 2.55 -6.69
N LYS A 36 -2.96 1.92 -6.99
CA LYS A 36 -3.48 0.75 -6.26
C LYS A 36 -2.43 -0.35 -6.18
N LYS A 37 -1.82 -0.73 -7.32
CA LYS A 37 -0.78 -1.77 -7.36
C LYS A 37 0.44 -1.42 -6.51
N ALA A 38 0.87 -0.16 -6.54
CA ALA A 38 1.97 0.31 -5.70
C ALA A 38 1.62 0.21 -4.20
N TYR A 39 0.42 0.64 -3.81
CA TYR A 39 -0.04 0.55 -2.43
C TYR A 39 -0.27 -0.89 -1.97
N THR A 40 -0.81 -1.77 -2.81
CA THR A 40 -0.93 -3.20 -2.48
C THR A 40 0.43 -3.79 -2.16
N LYS A 41 1.46 -3.52 -2.98
CA LYS A 41 2.83 -3.99 -2.71
C LYS A 41 3.39 -3.42 -1.39
N LEU A 42 3.10 -2.15 -1.08
CA LEU A 42 3.52 -1.53 0.17
C LEU A 42 2.81 -2.16 1.37
N CYS A 43 1.48 -2.32 1.29
CA CYS A 43 0.68 -2.95 2.33
C CYS A 43 1.01 -4.43 2.52
N ASP A 44 1.38 -5.16 1.47
CA ASP A 44 1.81 -6.55 1.57
C ASP A 44 3.10 -6.71 2.37
N LYS A 45 3.96 -5.69 2.38
CA LYS A 45 5.21 -5.65 3.14
C LYS A 45 5.02 -5.09 4.54
N PHE A 46 4.35 -3.94 4.66
CA PHE A 46 4.31 -3.15 5.90
C PHE A 46 2.92 -3.01 6.51
N GLY A 47 1.87 -3.48 5.84
CA GLY A 47 0.49 -3.27 6.28
C GLY A 47 0.16 -3.91 7.63
N PHE A 48 0.96 -4.87 8.09
CA PHE A 48 0.81 -5.46 9.42
C PHE A 48 1.07 -4.46 10.57
N PHE A 49 1.80 -3.36 10.32
CA PHE A 49 1.96 -2.28 11.29
C PHE A 49 0.66 -1.49 11.52
N SER A 50 -0.27 -1.49 10.57
CA SER A 50 -1.54 -0.77 10.69
C SER A 50 -2.57 -1.48 11.56
N ASP A 51 -2.44 -2.80 11.75
CA ASP A 51 -3.33 -3.63 12.56
C ASP A 51 -2.54 -4.45 13.60
N PHE A 52 -1.53 -3.79 14.17
CA PHE A 52 -0.52 -4.43 15.00
C PHE A 52 -1.08 -5.00 16.32
N GLU A 53 -2.17 -4.43 16.83
CA GLU A 53 -2.82 -4.87 18.07
C GLU A 53 -3.63 -6.16 17.85
N ASN A 54 -4.34 -6.28 16.73
CA ASN A 54 -5.28 -7.38 16.49
C ASN A 54 -4.63 -8.58 15.77
N ILE A 55 -3.46 -8.42 15.15
CA ILE A 55 -2.79 -9.51 14.44
C ILE A 55 -2.28 -10.61 15.37
N GLU A 56 -2.70 -11.85 15.17
CA GLU A 56 -2.22 -12.99 15.95
C GLU A 56 -0.69 -13.15 15.91
N ALA A 57 -0.09 -13.60 17.01
CA ALA A 57 1.38 -13.67 17.11
C ALA A 57 2.01 -14.67 16.11
N SER A 58 1.26 -15.69 15.69
CA SER A 58 1.70 -16.63 14.65
C SER A 58 1.71 -15.96 13.28
N GLU A 59 0.69 -15.17 12.96
CA GLU A 59 0.59 -14.43 11.70
C GLU A 59 1.59 -13.29 11.64
N LEU A 60 1.80 -12.58 12.76
CA LEU A 60 2.81 -11.52 12.87
C LEU A 60 4.21 -12.06 12.56
N ARG A 61 4.57 -13.26 13.07
CA ARG A 61 5.86 -13.88 12.75
C ARG A 61 6.02 -14.20 11.27
N LYS A 62 4.96 -14.68 10.60
CA LYS A 62 5.00 -14.95 9.15
C LYS A 62 5.22 -13.68 8.34
N LYS A 63 4.51 -12.59 8.70
CA LYS A 63 4.67 -11.30 8.03
C LYS A 63 6.04 -10.67 8.30
N ALA A 64 6.56 -10.80 9.51
CA ALA A 64 7.90 -10.37 9.87
C ALA A 64 8.98 -11.16 9.13
N LEU A 65 8.85 -12.49 9.04
CA LEU A 65 9.76 -13.34 8.26
C LEU A 65 9.82 -12.89 6.80
N LYS A 66 8.66 -12.70 6.17
CA LYS A 66 8.59 -12.19 4.80
C LYS A 66 9.29 -10.85 4.66
N LEU A 67 9.16 -9.95 5.65
CA LEU A 67 9.84 -8.66 5.62
C LEU A 67 11.37 -8.81 5.72
N VAL A 68 11.86 -9.66 6.62
CA VAL A 68 13.30 -9.99 6.74
C VAL A 68 13.84 -10.56 5.43
N GLU A 69 13.13 -11.49 4.80
CA GLU A 69 13.52 -12.06 3.50
C GLU A 69 13.61 -11.00 2.40
N TYR A 70 12.73 -9.99 2.42
CA TYR A 70 12.77 -8.88 1.47
C TYR A 70 13.94 -7.91 1.69
N TYR A 71 14.40 -7.79 2.93
CA TYR A 71 15.41 -6.84 3.37
C TYR A 71 16.55 -7.56 4.10
N VAL A 72 17.05 -8.64 3.51
CA VAL A 72 18.07 -9.52 4.12
C VAL A 72 19.36 -8.80 4.52
N ASN A 73 19.66 -7.68 3.86
CA ASN A 73 20.85 -6.87 4.17
C ASN A 73 20.59 -5.80 5.24
N ASP A 74 19.32 -5.49 5.53
CA ASP A 74 18.93 -4.41 6.45
C ASP A 74 18.26 -4.94 7.73
N LEU A 75 17.75 -6.17 7.73
CA LEU A 75 17.02 -6.79 8.83
C LEU A 75 17.62 -8.15 9.21
N GLU A 76 17.84 -8.33 10.51
CA GLU A 76 18.28 -9.59 11.10
C GLU A 76 17.10 -10.54 11.36
N VAL A 77 17.37 -11.85 11.48
CA VAL A 77 16.33 -12.87 11.70
C VAL A 77 15.68 -12.74 13.09
N GLU A 78 16.43 -12.17 14.03
CA GLU A 78 16.04 -11.83 15.40
C GLU A 78 14.80 -10.93 15.42
N PHE A 79 14.64 -10.06 14.41
CA PHE A 79 13.48 -9.17 14.25
C PHE A 79 12.14 -9.90 14.38
N ILE A 80 12.05 -11.14 13.89
CA ILE A 80 10.83 -11.97 13.95
C ILE A 80 10.38 -12.20 15.41
N LYS A 81 11.34 -12.34 16.33
CA LYS A 81 11.07 -12.50 17.77
C LYS A 81 10.84 -11.15 18.43
N GLU A 82 11.70 -10.17 18.12
CA GLU A 82 11.65 -8.83 18.68
C GLU A 82 10.29 -8.17 18.43
N ILE A 83 9.74 -8.31 17.22
CA ILE A 83 8.47 -7.66 16.89
C ILE A 83 7.28 -8.25 17.66
N VAL A 84 7.33 -9.54 18.00
CA VAL A 84 6.32 -10.17 18.87
C VAL A 84 6.46 -9.69 20.31
N GLN A 85 7.69 -9.50 20.80
CA GLN A 85 7.93 -8.92 22.12
C GLN A 85 7.44 -7.46 22.14
N PHE A 86 7.79 -6.68 21.12
CA PHE A 86 7.36 -5.30 20.95
C PHE A 86 5.84 -5.16 20.94
N LYS A 87 5.11 -6.08 20.28
CA LYS A 87 3.65 -6.14 20.35
C LYS A 87 3.14 -6.24 21.79
N LYS A 88 3.75 -7.11 22.60
CA LYS A 88 3.36 -7.25 24.01
C LYS A 88 3.55 -5.95 24.77
N TYR A 89 4.58 -5.17 24.47
CA TYR A 89 4.77 -3.85 25.06
C TYR A 89 3.69 -2.87 24.58
N ILE A 90 3.47 -2.72 23.27
CA ILE A 90 2.52 -1.74 22.69
C ILE A 90 1.10 -1.88 23.24
N ILE A 91 0.61 -3.11 23.45
CA ILE A 91 -0.76 -3.31 23.96
C ILE A 91 -0.98 -2.59 25.30
N HIS A 92 0.08 -2.44 26.11
CA HIS A 92 0.01 -1.79 27.41
C HIS A 92 0.30 -0.28 27.36
N PHE A 93 0.58 0.30 26.19
CA PHE A 93 0.80 1.74 26.08
C PHE A 93 -0.51 2.52 26.27
N PRO A 94 -0.47 3.67 26.95
CA PRO A 94 -1.60 4.60 26.97
C PRO A 94 -1.96 5.01 25.53
N ASN A 95 -3.25 4.95 25.18
CA ASN A 95 -3.74 5.26 23.83
C ASN A 95 -3.28 6.66 23.33
N GLU A 96 -3.11 7.61 24.25
CA GLU A 96 -2.62 8.97 23.99
C GLU A 96 -1.17 9.00 23.45
N THR A 97 -0.41 7.95 23.71
CA THR A 97 1.01 7.79 23.30
C THR A 97 1.22 6.66 22.30
N LYS A 98 0.16 6.00 21.84
CA LYS A 98 0.19 4.93 20.82
C LYS A 98 0.38 5.47 19.39
N ASN A 99 1.38 6.31 19.22
CA ASN A 99 1.92 6.67 17.91
C ASN A 99 3.45 6.53 17.97
N MET A 100 4.13 6.42 16.83
CA MET A 100 5.57 6.18 16.80
C MET A 100 6.39 7.20 17.63
N GLN A 101 5.97 8.47 17.67
CA GLN A 101 6.65 9.49 18.46
C GLN A 101 6.42 9.33 19.97
N GLY A 102 5.20 9.00 20.39
CA GLY A 102 4.87 8.71 21.78
C GLY A 102 5.59 7.46 22.28
N MET A 103 5.68 6.43 21.43
CA MET A 103 6.42 5.21 21.71
C MET A 103 7.91 5.48 21.90
N LEU A 104 8.53 6.25 20.99
CA LEU A 104 9.96 6.62 21.10
C LEU A 104 10.25 7.40 22.40
N LYS A 105 9.37 8.34 22.77
CA LYS A 105 9.53 9.09 24.02
C LYS A 105 9.49 8.17 25.23
N TYR A 106 8.52 7.26 25.31
CA TYR A 106 8.39 6.34 26.43
C TYR A 106 9.62 5.42 26.59
N LEU A 107 10.16 4.92 25.48
CA LEU A 107 11.35 4.07 25.48
C LEU A 107 12.64 4.81 25.89
N ASN A 108 12.71 6.13 25.68
CA ASN A 108 13.87 6.95 26.08
C ASN A 108 13.84 7.41 27.55
N HIS A 109 12.71 7.22 28.26
CA HIS A 109 12.53 7.62 29.65
C HIS A 109 12.66 6.45 30.65
N HIS A 110 12.94 5.24 30.17
CA HIS A 110 13.29 4.05 30.93
C HIS A 110 14.68 3.57 30.51
#